data_AF-A0A8D8CXX4-F1
#
_entry.id   AF-A0A8D8CXX4-F1
#
_cell.length_a   1.000
_cell.length_b   1.000
_cell.length_c   1.000
_cell.angle_alpha   90.00
_cell.angle_beta   90.00
_cell.angle_gamma   90.00
#
_symmetry.space_group_name_H-M   'P 1'
#
loop_
_entity.id
_entity.type
_entity.pdbx_description
1 polymer ?
#
loop_
_entity_poly.entity_id
_entity_poly.type
_entity_poly.pdbx_seq_one_letter_code
_entity_poly.pdbx_strand_id
1 'polypeptide(L)'
;HAVIRANKYSGSDVVWLRKDIARPMGIVAVQHIDKDCSADPCKILNGGCEDTCLGVDGKGKILCGCTQGVLAKDGYRCVPKLSSNCSTEEFSCSIGGCIPFYLTCDGIPHCLDGSDELQSYCA
;
A
#
# COMPACT_ATOMS: atom_id res chain seq x y z
N HIS A 1 -9.57 22.69 27.52
CA HIS A 1 -8.16 22.45 27.12
C HIS A 1 -7.53 23.75 26.62
N ALA A 2 -6.20 23.82 26.53
CA ALA A 2 -5.48 25.03 26.12
C ALA A 2 -4.23 24.67 25.30
N VAL A 3 -3.73 25.63 24.52
CA VAL A 3 -2.45 25.54 23.81
C VAL A 3 -1.47 26.51 24.45
N ILE A 4 -0.31 25.99 24.86
CA ILE A 4 0.78 26.75 25.48
C ILE A 4 2.05 26.63 24.65
N ARG A 5 2.82 27.73 24.59
CA ARG A 5 4.17 27.78 24.04
C ARG A 5 5.16 27.82 25.18
N ALA A 6 6.28 27.11 25.08
CA ALA A 6 7.41 27.22 25.99
C ALA A 6 8.73 27.13 25.21
N ASN A 7 9.84 27.50 25.84
CA ASN A 7 11.17 27.28 25.31
C ASN A 7 11.46 25.77 25.27
N LYS A 8 11.86 25.27 24.08
CA LYS A 8 12.13 23.84 23.85
C LYS A 8 13.25 23.28 24.74
N TYR A 9 14.23 24.09 25.13
CA TYR A 9 15.46 23.64 25.79
C TYR A 9 15.44 23.88 27.30
N SER A 10 15.02 25.06 27.73
CA SER A 10 15.00 25.42 29.16
C SER A 10 13.66 25.13 29.83
N GLY A 11 12.59 24.91 29.07
CA GLY A 11 11.22 24.82 29.60
C GLY A 11 10.67 26.16 30.14
N SER A 12 11.44 27.25 30.03
CA SER A 12 11.03 28.61 30.43
C SER A 12 10.11 29.26 29.39
N ASP A 13 9.72 30.53 29.61
CA ASP A 13 8.98 31.34 28.64
C ASP A 13 7.62 30.75 28.25
N VAL A 14 6.90 30.25 29.27
CA VAL A 14 5.58 29.62 29.10
C VAL A 14 4.52 30.69 28.84
N VAL A 15 3.89 30.65 27.67
CA VAL A 15 2.88 31.60 27.21
C VAL A 15 1.62 30.88 26.76
N TRP A 16 0.45 31.40 27.16
CA TRP A 16 -0.85 30.91 26.72
C TRP A 16 -1.16 31.43 25.32
N LEU A 17 -1.30 30.52 24.34
CA LEU A 17 -1.68 30.88 22.97
C LEU A 17 -3.20 30.85 22.78
N ARG A 18 -3.87 29.84 23.33
CA ARG A 18 -5.34 29.69 23.30
C ARG A 18 -5.85 29.00 24.56
N LYS A 19 -7.01 29.43 25.03
CA LYS A 19 -7.74 28.85 26.17
C LYS A 19 -9.10 28.33 25.71
N ASP A 20 -9.74 27.51 26.53
CA ASP A 20 -11.13 27.06 26.36
C ASP A 20 -11.41 26.26 25.07
N ILE A 21 -10.44 25.46 24.64
CA ILE A 21 -10.62 24.54 23.52
C ILE A 21 -11.36 23.31 24.04
N ALA A 22 -12.55 23.06 23.52
CA ALA A 22 -13.43 22.00 23.98
C ALA A 22 -12.77 20.60 23.84
N ARG A 23 -12.32 20.24 22.63
CA ARG A 23 -11.75 18.91 22.32
C ARG A 23 -10.69 18.97 21.21
N PRO A 24 -9.46 19.44 21.46
CA PRO A 24 -8.40 19.37 20.47
C PRO A 24 -7.96 17.91 20.26
N MET A 25 -7.91 17.45 19.02
CA MET A 25 -7.43 16.10 18.67
C MET A 25 -5.95 16.05 18.26
N GLY A 26 -5.37 17.20 17.89
CA GLY A 26 -3.97 17.32 17.50
C GLY A 26 -3.55 18.77 17.28
N ILE A 27 -2.24 19.03 17.28
CA ILE A 27 -1.64 20.32 16.94
C ILE A 27 -0.61 20.10 15.83
N VAL A 28 -0.64 20.94 14.79
CA VAL A 28 0.30 20.91 13.67
C VAL A 28 0.95 22.29 13.56
N ALA A 29 2.28 22.31 13.49
CA ALA A 29 3.04 23.53 13.21
C ALA A 29 3.29 23.61 11.71
N VAL A 30 2.78 24.65 11.06
CA VAL A 30 2.99 24.91 9.63
C VAL A 30 3.93 26.10 9.51
N GLN A 31 5.04 25.93 8.79
CA GLN A 31 5.97 26.99 8.44
C GLN A 31 6.06 27.08 6.92
N HIS A 32 6.01 28.29 6.37
CA HIS A 32 6.31 28.49 4.95
C HIS A 32 7.81 28.34 4.77
N ILE A 33 8.21 27.22 4.19
CA ILE A 33 9.59 26.99 3.81
C ILE A 33 9.60 27.13 2.29
N ASP A 34 10.25 28.17 1.75
CA ASP A 34 10.61 28.31 0.33
C ASP A 34 11.66 27.25 -0.10
N LYS A 35 11.60 26.05 0.49
CA LYS A 35 12.23 24.86 -0.06
C LYS A 35 11.14 24.19 -0.87
N ASP A 36 11.40 24.02 -2.16
CA ASP A 36 10.75 23.02 -2.98
C ASP A 36 10.97 21.67 -2.27
N CYS A 37 10.05 21.30 -1.40
CA CYS A 37 10.09 20.07 -0.64
C CYS A 37 9.84 18.95 -1.63
N SER A 38 10.94 18.56 -2.29
CA SER A 38 11.11 17.38 -3.12
C SER A 38 9.95 17.20 -4.08
N ALA A 39 10.06 17.79 -5.29
CA ALA A 39 9.20 17.50 -6.44
C ALA A 39 8.62 16.09 -6.33
N ASP A 40 7.39 16.01 -5.85
CA ASP A 40 6.83 14.75 -5.38
C ASP A 40 6.72 13.84 -6.60
N PRO A 41 7.51 12.76 -6.67
CA PRO A 41 7.60 11.99 -7.89
C PRO A 41 6.32 11.21 -8.18
N CYS A 42 5.42 11.08 -7.19
CA CYS A 42 4.08 10.55 -7.42
C CYS A 42 3.18 11.52 -8.19
N LYS A 43 3.46 12.84 -8.18
CA LYS A 43 2.71 13.80 -9.02
C LYS A 43 2.94 13.59 -10.51
N ILE A 44 4.04 12.95 -10.89
CA ILE A 44 4.37 12.65 -12.28
C ILE A 44 3.92 11.22 -12.57
N LEU A 45 2.87 11.06 -13.38
CA LEU A 45 2.35 9.75 -13.81
C LEU A 45 2.16 8.74 -12.66
N ASN A 46 1.74 9.21 -11.47
CA ASN A 46 1.57 8.37 -10.28
C ASN A 46 2.85 7.60 -9.90
N GLY A 47 4.03 8.15 -10.17
CA GLY A 47 5.32 7.46 -9.98
C GLY A 47 5.50 6.20 -10.83
N GLY A 48 4.64 5.98 -11.83
CA GLY A 48 4.57 4.75 -12.62
C GLY A 48 3.74 3.63 -11.96
N CYS A 49 3.10 3.88 -10.82
CA CYS A 49 2.27 2.90 -10.12
C CYS A 49 0.92 2.70 -10.82
N GLU A 50 0.46 1.46 -10.91
CA GLU A 50 -0.84 1.10 -11.46
C GLU A 50 -2.00 1.64 -10.60
N ASP A 51 -1.87 1.56 -9.28
CA ASP A 51 -2.92 1.96 -8.34
C ASP A 51 -2.48 3.16 -7.49
N THR A 52 -1.71 2.94 -6.42
CA THR A 52 -1.36 4.00 -5.47
C THR A 52 0.15 4.21 -5.39
N CYS A 53 0.60 5.46 -5.44
CA CYS A 53 1.99 5.85 -5.17
C CYS A 53 2.14 6.38 -3.74
N LEU A 54 3.06 5.78 -2.98
CA LEU A 54 3.30 6.02 -1.56
C LEU A 54 4.52 6.95 -1.31
N GLY A 55 5.18 7.40 -2.38
CA GLY A 55 6.35 8.27 -2.34
C GLY A 55 7.62 7.54 -2.77
N VAL A 56 8.74 7.93 -2.16
CA VAL A 56 10.07 7.35 -2.40
C VAL A 56 10.64 6.78 -1.12
N ASP A 57 11.36 5.66 -1.22
CA ASP A 57 12.12 5.10 -0.10
C ASP A 57 13.40 5.91 0.18
N GLY A 58 14.10 5.56 1.26
CA GLY A 58 15.38 6.20 1.62
C GLY A 58 16.53 5.99 0.60
N LYS A 59 16.32 5.18 -0.44
CA LYS A 59 17.24 4.92 -1.55
C LYS A 59 16.78 5.57 -2.86
N GLY A 60 15.67 6.30 -2.86
CA GLY A 60 15.11 6.96 -4.04
C GLY A 60 14.28 6.08 -4.96
N LYS A 61 13.88 4.87 -4.54
CA LYS A 61 12.97 4.00 -5.30
C LYS A 61 11.52 4.41 -5.05
N ILE A 62 10.71 4.48 -6.11
CA ILE A 62 9.26 4.69 -5.98
C ILE A 62 8.62 3.51 -5.24
N LEU A 63 7.80 3.83 -4.25
CA LEU A 63 7.02 2.87 -3.49
C LEU A 63 5.59 2.88 -4.00
N CYS A 64 5.19 1.80 -4.68
CA CYS A 64 3.82 1.59 -5.10
C CYS A 64 3.06 0.72 -4.09
N GLY A 65 1.74 0.90 -4.04
CA GLY A 65 0.81 0.12 -3.24
C GLY A 65 -0.47 -0.16 -4.01
N CYS A 66 -1.22 -1.16 -3.54
CA CYS A 66 -2.50 -1.56 -4.10
C CYS A 66 -3.60 -1.40 -3.05
N THR A 67 -4.66 -0.70 -3.39
CA THR A 67 -5.90 -0.61 -2.60
C THR A 67 -6.65 -1.94 -2.61
N GLN A 68 -6.60 -2.63 -3.75
CA GLN A 68 -7.13 -3.97 -3.96
C GLN A 68 -6.02 -4.85 -4.54
N GLY A 69 -5.75 -6.00 -3.92
CA GLY A 69 -4.77 -6.93 -4.44
C GLY A 69 -3.43 -6.95 -3.71
N VAL A 70 -2.40 -7.40 -4.41
CA VAL A 70 -0.99 -7.38 -3.96
C VAL A 70 -0.10 -6.81 -5.06
N LEU A 71 0.98 -6.15 -4.66
CA LEU A 71 1.93 -5.57 -5.60
C LEU A 71 2.70 -6.68 -6.33
N ALA A 72 2.76 -6.61 -7.65
CA ALA A 72 3.49 -7.54 -8.49
C ALA A 72 5.00 -7.44 -8.27
N LYS A 73 5.75 -8.45 -8.74
CA LYS A 73 7.22 -8.51 -8.57
C LYS A 73 7.98 -7.36 -9.24
N ASP A 74 7.39 -6.71 -10.23
CA ASP A 74 7.96 -5.51 -10.86
C ASP A 74 7.90 -4.27 -9.95
N GLY A 75 7.05 -4.30 -8.92
CA GLY A 75 6.89 -3.23 -7.95
C GLY A 75 6.01 -2.08 -8.44
N TYR A 76 5.28 -2.23 -9.55
CA TYR A 76 4.43 -1.16 -10.12
C TYR A 76 3.01 -1.62 -10.38
N ARG A 77 2.80 -2.89 -10.76
CA ARG A 77 1.49 -3.41 -11.09
C ARG A 77 0.79 -4.06 -9.91
N CYS A 78 -0.52 -4.08 -9.93
CA CYS A 78 -1.36 -4.73 -8.93
C CYS A 78 -1.95 -5.99 -9.51
N VAL A 79 -1.72 -7.12 -8.84
CA VAL A 79 -2.37 -8.38 -9.16
C VAL A 79 -3.50 -8.63 -8.18
N PRO A 80 -4.64 -9.17 -8.64
CA PRO A 80 -5.75 -9.49 -7.76
C PRO A 80 -5.27 -10.43 -6.64
N LYS A 81 -5.62 -10.07 -5.41
CA LYS A 81 -5.45 -10.93 -4.24
C LYS A 81 -6.58 -11.93 -4.32
N LEU A 82 -6.39 -12.96 -5.14
CA LEU A 82 -7.34 -14.04 -5.20
C LEU A 82 -7.35 -14.71 -3.84
N SER A 83 -8.46 -14.44 -3.15
CA SER A 83 -8.80 -14.92 -1.84
C SER A 83 -8.48 -16.41 -1.80
N SER A 84 -7.64 -16.82 -0.84
CA SER A 84 -7.34 -18.22 -0.54
C SER A 84 -8.57 -18.98 0.01
N ASN A 85 -9.78 -18.47 -0.21
CA ASN A 85 -11.06 -19.11 0.06
C ASN A 85 -11.69 -19.51 -1.28
N CYS A 86 -11.03 -20.41 -2.00
CA CYS A 86 -11.73 -21.15 -3.04
C CYS A 86 -12.81 -21.99 -2.37
N SER A 87 -13.98 -22.12 -3.01
CA SER A 87 -15.03 -23.01 -2.53
C SER A 87 -14.50 -24.45 -2.45
N THR A 88 -15.16 -25.31 -1.69
CA THR A 88 -14.72 -26.71 -1.52
C THR A 88 -14.70 -27.50 -2.84
N GLU A 89 -15.32 -26.96 -3.89
CA GLU A 89 -15.41 -27.52 -5.24
C GLU A 89 -14.49 -26.80 -6.25
N GLU A 90 -13.57 -25.95 -5.78
CA GLU A 90 -12.65 -25.18 -6.60
C GLU A 90 -11.18 -25.45 -6.20
N PHE A 91 -10.31 -25.58 -7.20
CA PHE A 91 -8.87 -25.68 -7.06
C PHE A 91 -8.23 -24.30 -6.93
N SER A 92 -7.33 -24.15 -5.96
CA SER A 92 -6.56 -22.92 -5.74
C SER A 92 -5.25 -22.93 -6.53
N CYS A 93 -5.09 -21.99 -7.45
CA CYS A 93 -3.84 -21.81 -8.21
C CYS A 93 -2.68 -21.36 -7.31
N SER A 94 -1.45 -21.77 -7.67
CA SER A 94 -0.20 -21.44 -6.95
C SER A 94 0.05 -19.93 -6.93
N ILE A 95 -0.24 -19.26 -8.04
CA ILE A 95 -0.35 -17.80 -8.13
C ILE A 95 -1.81 -17.49 -8.34
N GLY A 96 -2.45 -17.01 -7.28
CA GLY A 96 -3.79 -16.39 -7.22
C GLY A 96 -4.76 -16.81 -8.33
N GLY A 97 -5.77 -17.60 -7.97
CA GLY A 97 -6.77 -18.10 -8.90
C GLY A 97 -7.62 -19.16 -8.21
N CYS A 98 -8.93 -19.19 -8.48
CA CYS A 98 -9.76 -20.35 -8.20
C CYS A 98 -10.31 -20.82 -9.53
N ILE A 99 -10.12 -22.09 -9.85
CA ILE A 99 -10.72 -22.74 -11.02
C ILE A 99 -11.52 -23.95 -10.54
N PRO A 100 -12.57 -24.36 -11.24
CA PRO A 100 -13.26 -25.61 -10.91
C PRO A 100 -12.34 -26.84 -10.98
N PHE A 101 -12.53 -27.82 -10.09
CA PHE A 101 -11.71 -29.06 -10.11
C PHE A 101 -11.77 -29.83 -11.44
N TYR A 102 -12.87 -29.74 -12.19
CA TYR A 102 -12.99 -30.44 -13.47
C TYR A 102 -12.10 -29.86 -14.58
N LEU A 103 -11.53 -28.67 -14.35
CA LEU A 103 -10.56 -28.03 -15.25
C LEU A 103 -9.11 -28.33 -14.86
N THR A 104 -8.86 -29.13 -13.82
CA THR A 104 -7.49 -29.53 -13.49
C THR A 104 -7.10 -30.80 -14.20
N CYS A 105 -5.88 -30.86 -14.74
CA CYS A 105 -5.33 -32.00 -15.48
C CYS A 105 -6.11 -32.31 -16.77
N ASP A 106 -6.68 -31.29 -17.42
CA ASP A 106 -7.43 -31.44 -18.67
C ASP A 106 -6.57 -31.21 -19.92
N GLY A 107 -5.28 -30.91 -19.72
CA GLY A 107 -4.31 -30.61 -20.76
C GLY A 107 -4.33 -29.16 -21.23
N ILE A 108 -5.11 -28.28 -20.60
CA ILE A 108 -5.23 -26.87 -20.92
C ILE A 108 -4.88 -26.05 -19.67
N PRO A 109 -3.92 -25.11 -19.73
CA PRO A 109 -3.60 -24.27 -18.58
C PRO A 109 -4.69 -23.22 -18.36
N HIS A 110 -5.45 -23.35 -17.26
CA HIS A 110 -6.46 -22.39 -16.80
C HIS A 110 -5.94 -21.47 -15.70
N CYS A 111 -4.96 -21.91 -14.90
CA CYS A 111 -4.26 -21.00 -13.97
C CYS A 111 -3.32 -20.06 -14.74
N LEU A 112 -3.16 -18.83 -14.23
CA LEU A 112 -2.23 -17.83 -14.80
C LEU A 112 -0.77 -18.34 -14.81
N ASP A 113 -0.42 -19.21 -13.86
CA ASP A 113 0.89 -19.84 -13.71
C ASP A 113 0.92 -21.28 -14.30
N GLY A 114 -0.19 -21.77 -14.86
CA GLY A 114 -0.34 -23.15 -15.33
C GLY A 114 -0.22 -24.21 -14.23
N SER A 115 -0.39 -23.81 -12.96
CA SER A 115 -0.20 -24.68 -11.80
C SER A 115 -1.19 -25.83 -11.70
N ASP A 116 -2.33 -25.72 -12.38
CA ASP A 116 -3.36 -26.74 -12.54
C ASP A 116 -2.94 -27.93 -13.41
N GLU A 117 -1.90 -27.77 -14.23
CA GLU A 117 -1.39 -28.80 -15.16
C GLU A 117 0.02 -29.30 -14.77
N LEU A 118 0.49 -28.96 -13.57
CA LEU A 118 1.81 -29.40 -13.10
C LEU A 118 1.83 -30.91 -12.83
N GLN A 119 2.86 -31.59 -13.32
CA GLN A 119 3.10 -33.02 -13.08
C GLN A 119 3.12 -33.38 -11.58
N SER A 120 3.51 -32.45 -10.71
CA SER A 120 3.48 -32.65 -9.25
C SER A 120 2.07 -32.74 -8.66
N TYR A 121 1.06 -32.25 -9.38
CA TYR A 121 -0.35 -32.29 -8.98
C TYR A 121 -1.13 -33.37 -9.76
N CYS A 122 -0.88 -33.53 -11.05
CA CYS A 122 -1.54 -34.51 -11.95
C CYS A 122 -0.86 -35.89 -12.00
N ALA A 123 -0.19 -36.30 -10.92
CA ALA A 123 0.56 -37.57 -10.84
C ALA A 123 -0.33 -38.77 -10.52
#